data_AF-A0A931W0D3-F1
#
_entry.id   AF-A0A931W0D3-F1
#
_cell.length_a   1.000
_cell.length_b   1.000
_cell.length_c   1.000
_cell.angle_alpha   90.00
_cell.angle_beta   90.00
_cell.angle_gamma   90.00
#
_symmetry.space_group_name_H-M   'P 1'
#
loop_
_entity.id
_entity.type
_entity.pdbx_description
1 polymer ?
#
loop_
_entity_poly.entity_id
_entity_poly.type
_entity_poly.pdbx_seq_one_letter_code
_entity_poly.pdbx_strand_id
1 'polypeptide(L)'
;MIDAGADLIVGGHPHVVQPLEEYQGRWIAYSLGNFVFDQKAPATYRGIMLKVTVSNREITEVTPVPITIDRTFQAAIAPPEELDRKNQRRNREGKTPAKAVRAQ
;
A
#
# COMPACT_ATOMS: atom_id res chain seq x y z
N MET A 1 -3.83 -17.03 -3.29
CA MET A 1 -2.68 -17.00 -2.35
C MET A 1 -3.13 -16.66 -0.94
N ILE A 2 -3.95 -15.63 -0.72
CA ILE A 2 -4.60 -15.40 0.59
C ILE A 2 -5.42 -16.63 1.02
N ASP A 3 -6.30 -17.14 0.15
CA ASP A 3 -7.09 -18.34 0.46
C ASP A 3 -6.24 -19.61 0.65
N ALA A 4 -4.96 -19.56 0.27
CA ALA A 4 -3.98 -20.62 0.49
C ALA A 4 -3.15 -20.43 1.78
N GLY A 5 -3.45 -19.40 2.59
CA GLY A 5 -2.85 -19.17 3.90
C GLY A 5 -1.81 -18.06 3.98
N ALA A 6 -1.63 -17.23 2.94
CA ALA A 6 -0.70 -16.09 3.01
C ALA A 6 -1.34 -14.92 3.77
N ASP A 7 -0.65 -14.31 4.74
CA ASP A 7 -1.16 -13.16 5.52
C ASP A 7 -0.84 -11.79 4.90
N LEU A 8 0.17 -11.73 4.04
CA LEU A 8 0.52 -10.57 3.23
C LEU A 8 1.06 -11.03 1.87
N ILE A 9 0.53 -10.43 0.80
CA ILE A 9 1.06 -10.58 -0.56
C ILE A 9 1.73 -9.27 -0.96
N VAL A 10 2.97 -9.35 -1.42
CA VAL A 10 3.68 -8.21 -2.02
C VAL A 10 3.98 -8.54 -3.47
N GLY A 11 3.17 -7.97 -4.36
CA GLY A 11 3.35 -7.98 -5.80
C GLY A 11 4.32 -6.88 -6.26
N GLY A 12 4.81 -7.05 -7.47
CA GLY A 12 5.71 -6.13 -8.16
C GLY A 12 5.54 -6.26 -9.67
N HIS A 13 6.53 -5.81 -10.44
CA HIS A 13 6.57 -5.68 -11.90
C HIS A 13 6.14 -4.31 -12.46
N PRO A 14 4.94 -3.75 -12.18
CA PRO A 14 4.66 -2.38 -12.58
C PRO A 14 5.55 -1.38 -11.83
N HIS A 15 6.28 -0.52 -12.55
CA HIS A 15 7.06 0.58 -11.96
C HIS A 15 6.18 1.74 -11.46
N VAL A 16 4.89 1.49 -11.21
CA VAL A 16 3.93 2.46 -10.70
C VAL A 16 3.21 1.86 -9.50
N VAL A 17 2.94 2.72 -8.52
CA VAL A 17 2.22 2.33 -7.30
C VAL A 17 0.81 1.87 -7.65
N GLN A 18 0.44 0.71 -7.12
CA GLN A 18 -0.92 0.16 -7.18
C GLN A 18 -1.52 0.08 -5.77
N PRO A 19 -2.84 -0.16 -5.64
CA PRO A 19 -3.49 -0.17 -4.34
C PRO A 19 -2.87 -1.16 -3.35
N LEU A 20 -2.90 -0.76 -2.07
CA LEU A 20 -2.80 -1.65 -0.93
C LEU A 20 -4.24 -1.99 -0.52
N GLU A 21 -4.58 -3.27 -0.57
CA GLU A 21 -5.93 -3.76 -0.31
C GLU A 21 -5.93 -4.67 0.93
N GLU A 22 -6.99 -4.56 1.73
CA GLU A 22 -7.28 -5.53 2.78
C GLU A 22 -8.36 -6.50 2.26
N TYR A 23 -8.03 -7.79 2.23
CA TYR A 23 -8.89 -8.86 1.78
C TYR A 23 -8.92 -9.98 2.83
N GLN A 24 -10.11 -10.29 3.36
CA GLN A 24 -10.31 -11.27 4.44
C GLN A 24 -9.40 -11.05 5.67
N GLY A 25 -9.21 -9.79 6.07
CA GLY A 25 -8.36 -9.42 7.22
C GLY A 25 -6.85 -9.57 6.96
N ARG A 26 -6.44 -9.74 5.70
CA ARG A 26 -5.05 -9.90 5.25
C ARG A 26 -4.73 -8.88 4.16
N TRP A 27 -3.45 -8.65 3.90
CA TRP A 27 -3.02 -7.53 3.06
C TRP A 27 -2.53 -7.98 1.68
N ILE A 28 -2.85 -7.19 0.66
CA ILE A 28 -2.36 -7.37 -0.71
C ILE A 28 -1.81 -6.02 -1.20
N ALA A 29 -0.51 -5.95 -1.45
CA ALA A 29 0.12 -4.84 -2.16
C ALA A 29 0.37 -5.27 -3.61
N TYR A 30 -0.42 -4.80 -4.57
CA TYR A 30 -0.32 -5.28 -5.96
C TYR A 30 0.97 -4.84 -6.67
N SER A 31 1.41 -3.61 -6.40
CA SER A 31 2.72 -3.11 -6.81
C SER A 31 3.14 -1.95 -5.93
N LEU A 32 4.39 -2.02 -5.46
CA LEU A 32 5.05 -0.96 -4.70
C LEU A 32 5.55 0.18 -5.59
N GLY A 33 5.47 0.05 -6.91
CA GLY A 33 5.97 1.04 -7.85
C GLY A 33 7.49 1.01 -7.97
N ASN A 34 8.09 2.19 -8.14
CA ASN A 34 9.53 2.29 -8.39
C ASN A 34 10.31 2.62 -7.11
N PHE A 35 11.49 2.04 -6.97
CA PHE A 35 12.41 2.32 -5.88
C PHE A 35 13.81 2.77 -6.36
N VAL A 36 14.25 2.34 -7.53
CA VAL A 36 15.66 2.53 -7.96
C VAL A 36 15.85 2.64 -9.48
N PHE A 37 14.81 2.36 -10.28
CA PHE A 37 14.97 2.28 -11.72
C PHE A 37 14.89 3.66 -12.41
N ASP A 38 15.57 3.78 -13.54
CA ASP A 38 15.74 5.00 -14.33
C ASP A 38 14.57 5.31 -15.29
N GLN A 39 13.36 4.97 -14.85
CA GLN A 39 12.13 5.18 -15.61
C GLN A 39 11.77 6.68 -15.67
N LYS A 40 11.47 7.18 -16.87
CA LYS A 40 11.26 8.61 -17.13
C LYS A 40 9.79 9.05 -17.16
N ALA A 41 8.86 8.11 -16.98
CA ALA A 41 7.44 8.44 -16.96
C ALA A 41 7.06 9.13 -15.63
N PRO A 42 6.21 10.17 -15.61
CA PRO A 42 5.91 10.89 -14.36
C PRO A 42 5.39 10.01 -13.20
N ALA A 43 4.67 8.94 -13.50
CA ALA A 43 4.14 8.01 -12.51
C ALA A 43 5.21 7.11 -11.87
N THR A 44 6.39 6.96 -12.51
CA THR A 44 7.48 6.11 -12.04
C THR A 44 8.46 6.84 -11.14
N TYR A 45 8.23 8.13 -10.86
CA TYR A 45 8.95 8.90 -9.84
C TYR A 45 8.39 8.70 -8.43
N ARG A 46 7.50 7.72 -8.26
CA ARG A 46 6.84 7.42 -6.99
C ARG A 46 6.92 5.92 -6.70
N GLY A 47 7.05 5.61 -5.43
CA GLY A 47 7.02 4.25 -4.89
C GLY A 47 6.44 4.22 -3.50
N ILE A 48 6.31 3.02 -2.97
CA ILE A 48 5.96 2.74 -1.58
C ILE A 48 6.97 1.74 -1.04
N MET A 49 7.52 2.03 0.13
CA MET A 49 8.16 1.05 0.99
C MET A 49 7.11 0.56 2.00
N LEU A 50 7.01 -0.75 2.22
CA LEU A 50 6.11 -1.29 3.25
C LEU A 50 6.85 -1.48 4.57
N LYS A 51 6.36 -0.81 5.61
CA LYS A 51 6.74 -1.12 6.99
C LYS A 51 5.71 -2.12 7.54
N VAL A 52 6.18 -3.33 7.86
CA VAL A 52 5.35 -4.41 8.38
C VAL A 52 5.79 -4.73 9.81
N THR A 53 4.85 -4.66 10.75
CA THR A 53 5.08 -5.04 12.15
C THR A 53 4.56 -6.45 12.37
N VAL A 54 5.41 -7.32 12.91
CA VAL A 54 5.07 -8.71 13.20
C VAL A 54 5.27 -8.98 14.69
N SER A 55 4.26 -9.55 15.34
CA SER A 55 4.29 -9.92 16.76
C SER A 55 3.53 -11.23 16.96
N ASN A 56 4.03 -12.12 17.82
CA ASN A 56 3.41 -13.43 18.09
C ASN A 56 3.08 -14.26 16.82
N ARG A 57 3.93 -14.15 15.78
CA ARG A 57 3.75 -14.78 14.45
C ARG A 57 2.57 -14.24 13.62
N GLU A 58 2.01 -13.11 14.02
CA GLU A 58 0.93 -12.42 13.31
C GLU A 58 1.40 -11.06 12.81
N ILE A 59 0.90 -10.63 11.65
CA ILE A 59 1.08 -9.27 11.15
C ILE A 59 0.09 -8.36 11.89
N THR A 60 0.60 -7.41 12.67
CA THR A 60 -0.24 -6.51 13.46
C THR A 60 -0.44 -5.14 12.81
N GLU A 61 0.45 -4.76 11.89
CA GLU A 61 0.41 -3.46 11.22
C GLU A 61 1.09 -3.54 9.85
N VAL A 62 0.48 -2.93 8.84
CA VAL A 62 1.08 -2.72 7.52
C VAL A 62 0.93 -1.24 7.17
N THR A 63 2.05 -0.54 7.17
CA THR A 63 2.08 0.92 6.97
C THR A 63 2.86 1.25 5.70
N PRO A 64 2.21 1.84 4.67
CA PRO A 64 2.91 2.30 3.49
C PRO A 64 3.71 3.57 3.82
N VAL A 65 4.99 3.57 3.44
CA VAL A 65 5.90 4.70 3.55
C VAL A 65 6.17 5.21 2.12
N PRO A 66 5.74 6.42 1.76
CA PRO A 66 5.88 6.89 0.40
C PRO A 66 7.34 7.18 0.06
N ILE A 67 7.71 6.89 -1.18
CA ILE A 67 9.04 7.12 -1.74
C ILE A 67 8.89 8.00 -2.98
N THR A 68 9.76 8.99 -3.10
CA THR A 68 9.93 9.78 -4.32
C THR A 68 11.27 9.48 -4.95
N ILE A 69 11.33 9.53 -6.27
CA ILE A 69 12.55 9.40 -7.05
C ILE A 69 12.70 10.70 -7.84
N ASP A 70 13.82 11.38 -7.67
CA ASP A 70 14.08 12.62 -8.40
C ASP A 70 14.55 12.35 -9.84
N ARG A 71 14.84 13.42 -10.59
CA ARG A 71 15.28 13.33 -11.99
C ARG A 71 16.71 12.80 -12.15
N THR A 72 17.46 12.67 -11.06
CA THR A 72 18.77 12.01 -11.00
C THR A 72 18.66 10.56 -10.54
N PHE A 73 17.44 10.04 -10.42
CA PHE A 73 17.12 8.67 -10.02
C PHE A 73 17.49 8.35 -8.56
N GLN A 74 17.60 9.38 -7.72
CA GLN A 74 17.81 9.21 -6.29
C GLN A 74 16.46 9.04 -5.58
N ALA A 75 16.32 7.92 -4.86
CA ALA A 75 15.17 7.68 -4.01
C ALA A 75 15.31 8.36 -2.65
N ALA A 76 14.20 8.89 -2.15
CA ALA A 76 14.07 9.47 -0.82
C ALA A 76 12.70 9.15 -0.21
N ILE A 77 12.64 9.04 1.13
CA ILE A 77 11.37 8.99 1.85
C ILE A 77 10.63 10.30 1.60
N ALA A 78 9.41 10.18 1.08
CA ALA A 78 8.56 11.31 0.85
C ALA A 78 7.76 11.65 2.12
N PRO A 79 7.31 12.91 2.26
CA PRO A 79 6.37 13.27 3.32
C PRO A 79 5.07 12.45 3.25
N PRO A 80 4.45 12.10 4.39
CA PRO A 80 3.25 11.25 4.44
C PRO A 80 2.07 11.75 3.59
N GLU A 81 1.92 13.06 3.43
CA GLU A 81 0.86 13.71 2.66
C GLU A 81 0.84 13.38 1.15
N GLU A 82 1.90 12.75 0.62
CA GLU A 82 1.94 12.33 -0.78
C GLU A 82 1.10 11.08 -1.09
N LEU A 83 0.77 10.27 -0.08
CA LEU A 83 -0.10 9.08 -0.22
C LEU A 83 -1.55 9.45 -0.56
N ASP A 84 -1.99 10.63 -0.15
CA ASP A 84 -3.41 10.96 -0.01
C ASP A 84 -4.11 11.38 -1.31
N ARG A 85 -3.37 11.79 -2.36
CA ARG A 85 -3.99 12.36 -3.56
C ARG A 85 -4.82 11.38 -4.40
N LYS A 86 -4.67 10.06 -4.21
CA LYS A 86 -5.47 9.04 -4.92
C LYS A 86 -6.25 8.09 -4.00
N ASN A 87 -5.79 7.84 -2.78
CA ASN A 87 -6.46 6.91 -1.86
C ASN A 87 -7.66 7.54 -1.12
N GLN A 88 -7.66 8.87 -0.90
CA GLN A 88 -8.78 9.56 -0.24
C GLN A 88 -10.09 9.58 -1.04
N ARG A 89 -10.03 9.44 -2.38
CA ARG A 89 -11.25 9.42 -3.22
C ARG A 89 -12.02 8.11 -3.12
N ARG A 90 -11.36 6.98 -2.78
CA ARG A 90 -12.01 5.65 -2.80
C ARG A 90 -12.49 5.18 -1.43
N ASN A 91 -11.81 5.58 -0.33
CA ASN A 91 -12.23 5.19 1.02
C ASN A 91 -13.51 5.90 1.52
N ARG A 92 -14.00 6.93 0.81
CA ARG A 92 -15.30 7.55 1.11
C ARG A 92 -16.49 6.82 0.47
N GLU A 93 -16.28 6.04 -0.59
CA GLU A 93 -17.37 5.37 -1.32
C GLU A 93 -17.64 3.93 -0.80
N GLY A 94 -16.76 3.37 0.04
CA GLY A 94 -16.87 2.00 0.57
C GLY A 94 -17.34 1.87 2.03
N LYS A 95 -17.51 2.96 2.79
CA LYS A 95 -17.98 2.90 4.19
C LYS A 95 -19.50 2.77 4.26
N THR A 96 -20.01 1.56 4.02
CA THR A 96 -21.29 1.17 4.62
C THR A 96 -21.02 0.86 6.11
N PRO A 97 -21.66 1.53 7.08
CA PRO A 97 -21.41 1.23 8.49
C PRO A 97 -21.94 -0.17 8.80
N ALA A 98 -21.06 -1.02 9.35
CA ALA A 98 -21.45 -2.30 9.94
C ALA A 98 -22.60 -2.05 10.93
N LYS A 99 -23.74 -2.69 10.69
CA LYS A 99 -24.91 -2.62 11.56
C LYS A 99 -24.50 -3.05 12.97
N ALA A 100 -24.69 -2.15 13.94
CA ALA A 100 -24.66 -2.48 15.35
C ALA A 100 -25.76 -3.51 15.64
N VAL A 101 -25.36 -4.74 15.95
CA VAL A 101 -26.24 -5.75 16.53
C VAL A 101 -26.54 -5.28 17.95
N ARG A 102 -27.77 -4.80 18.17
CA ARG A 102 -28.28 -4.44 19.49
C ARG A 102 -28.91 -5.71 20.07
N ALA A 103 -28.27 -6.27 21.10
CA ALA A 103 -28.88 -7.27 21.96
C ALA A 103 -29.84 -6.57 22.93
N GLN A 104 -31.13 -6.90 22.87
CA GLN A 104 -32.07 -7.03 23.98
C GLN A 104 -33.09 -8.10 23.60
#